data_AF-A0A958CKX8-F1
#
_entry.id   AF-A0A958CKX8-F1
#
_cell.length_a   1.000
_cell.length_b   1.000
_cell.length_c   1.000
_cell.angle_alpha   90.00
_cell.angle_beta   90.00
_cell.angle_gamma   90.00
#
_symmetry.space_group_name_H-M   'P 1'
#
loop_
_entity.id
_entity.type
_entity.pdbx_description
1 polymer ?
#
loop_
_entity_poly.entity_id
_entity_poly.type
_entity_poly.pdbx_seq_one_letter_code
_entity_poly.pdbx_strand_id
1 'polypeptide(L)'
;FSAQTGVVVFADGTHDIGAWYVFNDDSYERAYWTQRDINDVWRYILFNGGGGVAGPTTVQWKLSSTDGTYYNPGGNVHMMGVDPLSPLGVVAKHEYGHNVMYNIYGNYMPPNPNCNPHTIQAALSAGCGWTEGWTEFLTSVVNNSPTFYWPSGASLDLEYPTWGTPGWDNGDWPEGRVAGALWDIYDSNNDGDDTYSDGTFVNLWDVSYNANDNVMADFWYHWLVRGHSTVSWGPIMDLYQNTINYRGGPLNDDFNNAQSIGSVPFYVTGLNTINATTQGNDPPTTCASTAYPRQSRSVWYTYTPPITGNYNINTIGSNHDTVLSVWTGAWGALASQGCDDDAGGNYTSSLNVTLNGGTTYRIEAMAYGAGAGGLLNLTMTLLPPPNDDFNNALPAAGTSYSNYENTTNATTAGDDPSFACGQYFNGQGAHSVWYSLTPDYNRMLTASTLTSSFDTVLGVWTGPRGGLTLQACNDDANTTLQSEVTTALHAGTTYHIEALSYNSGNYGALNFATSLGPICPDFAAPAGVGIEDVSLIANMWGQQQGPPYDYNGDGMISIFDLLQVTPVWGENCLAEANSPELPVDPALKRAVQ
;
A
#
# COMPACT_ATOMS: atom_id res chain seq x y z
N PHE A 1 56.20 11.37 -3.32
CA PHE A 1 56.55 12.35 -2.27
C PHE A 1 57.98 12.07 -1.77
N SER A 2 58.71 13.13 -1.41
CA SER A 2 60.17 13.17 -1.21
C SER A 2 60.71 12.07 -0.27
N ALA A 3 61.73 11.34 -0.73
CA ALA A 3 62.57 10.53 0.14
C ALA A 3 63.25 11.44 1.17
N GLN A 4 62.84 11.37 2.44
CA GLN A 4 63.64 11.93 3.53
C GLN A 4 64.78 10.94 3.79
N THR A 5 65.95 11.25 3.27
CA THR A 5 67.19 10.56 3.64
C THR A 5 67.59 11.04 5.04
N GLY A 6 67.27 10.27 6.06
CA GLY A 6 67.67 10.55 7.42
C GLY A 6 67.91 9.26 8.16
N VAL A 7 69.15 8.83 8.25
CA VAL A 7 69.52 7.78 9.19
C VAL A 7 69.32 8.34 10.61
N VAL A 8 68.49 7.70 11.42
CA VAL A 8 68.15 8.16 12.78
C VAL A 8 68.68 7.15 13.79
N VAL A 9 69.27 7.65 14.87
CA VAL A 9 69.80 6.82 15.96
C VAL A 9 68.75 6.70 17.05
N PHE A 10 68.31 5.48 17.30
CA PHE A 10 67.38 5.11 18.37
C PHE A 10 68.13 4.35 19.49
N ALA A 11 67.45 4.09 20.60
CA ALA A 11 68.05 3.44 21.76
C ALA A 11 68.54 2.01 21.49
N ASP A 12 68.07 1.38 20.42
CA ASP A 12 68.43 0.04 19.96
C ASP A 12 69.39 0.02 18.77
N GLY A 13 69.78 1.19 18.26
CA GLY A 13 70.76 1.31 17.19
C GLY A 13 70.41 2.36 16.15
N THR A 14 71.26 2.41 15.14
CA THR A 14 71.13 3.33 14.02
C THR A 14 70.29 2.67 12.93
N HIS A 15 69.11 3.23 12.64
CA HIS A 15 68.18 2.71 11.65
C HIS A 15 68.02 3.68 10.48
N ASP A 16 68.11 3.16 9.26
CA ASP A 16 67.83 3.92 8.04
C ASP A 16 66.33 3.91 7.77
N ILE A 17 65.64 4.94 8.27
CA ILE A 17 64.19 5.12 8.06
C ILE A 17 63.85 5.59 6.64
N GLY A 18 64.84 5.91 5.80
CA GLY A 18 64.66 6.26 4.39
C GLY A 18 64.71 5.06 3.44
N ALA A 19 65.14 3.88 3.91
CA ALA A 19 65.22 2.65 3.13
C ALA A 19 63.92 1.83 3.09
N TRP A 20 62.97 2.14 3.98
CA TRP A 20 61.68 1.46 4.06
C TRP A 20 60.62 2.23 3.27
N TYR A 21 60.11 1.62 2.21
CA TYR A 21 59.01 2.12 1.41
C TYR A 21 57.98 1.01 1.18
N VAL A 22 56.72 1.37 0.99
CA VAL A 22 55.67 0.42 0.57
C VAL A 22 56.05 -0.11 -0.82
N PHE A 23 56.05 -1.43 -1.02
CA PHE A 23 56.35 -2.05 -2.32
C PHE A 23 55.49 -1.41 -3.43
N ASN A 24 56.13 -0.99 -4.53
CA ASN A 24 55.47 -0.20 -5.59
C ASN A 24 54.72 -1.05 -6.62
N ASP A 25 54.24 -2.23 -6.27
CA ASP A 25 53.32 -2.90 -7.18
C ASP A 25 51.94 -2.22 -7.09
N ASP A 26 51.27 -2.18 -8.24
CA ASP A 26 49.98 -1.51 -8.43
C ASP A 26 48.88 -2.07 -7.49
N SER A 27 49.10 -3.26 -6.92
CA SER A 27 48.15 -3.89 -5.99
C SER A 27 48.25 -3.33 -4.58
N TYR A 28 49.45 -3.27 -3.99
CA TYR A 28 49.63 -2.72 -2.65
C TYR A 28 49.37 -1.21 -2.61
N GLU A 29 49.71 -0.49 -3.68
CA GLU A 29 49.44 0.94 -3.79
C GLU A 29 47.94 1.24 -3.75
N ARG A 30 47.13 0.56 -4.58
CA ARG A 30 45.67 0.76 -4.63
C ARG A 30 44.97 0.30 -3.35
N ALA A 31 45.44 -0.78 -2.73
CA ALA A 31 44.92 -1.21 -1.42
C ALA A 31 45.21 -0.15 -0.34
N TYR A 32 46.39 0.47 -0.36
CA TYR A 32 46.73 1.56 0.55
C TYR A 32 45.89 2.81 0.31
N TRP A 33 45.69 3.23 -0.95
CA TRP A 33 44.83 4.38 -1.28
C TRP A 33 43.41 4.18 -0.78
N THR A 34 42.84 3.00 -1.02
CA THR A 34 41.53 2.60 -0.47
C THR A 34 41.48 2.75 1.05
N GLN A 35 42.48 2.21 1.76
CA GLN A 35 42.54 2.27 3.21
C GLN A 35 42.64 3.72 3.71
N ARG A 36 43.46 4.54 3.06
CA ARG A 36 43.59 5.97 3.37
C ARG A 36 42.24 6.66 3.23
N ASP A 37 41.55 6.48 2.10
CA ASP A 37 40.32 7.20 1.78
C ASP A 37 39.19 6.89 2.77
N ILE A 38 39.04 5.63 3.18
CA ILE A 38 38.09 5.21 4.22
C ILE A 38 38.48 5.80 5.58
N ASN A 39 39.78 5.77 5.90
CA ASN A 39 40.28 6.32 7.14
C ASN A 39 40.09 7.84 7.21
N ASP A 40 40.13 8.55 6.09
CA ASP A 40 39.85 9.99 6.03
C ASP A 40 38.39 10.28 6.45
N VAL A 41 37.42 9.51 5.93
CA VAL A 41 36.00 9.61 6.32
C VAL A 41 35.82 9.29 7.80
N TRP A 42 36.41 8.18 8.27
CA TRP A 42 36.29 7.75 9.67
C TRP A 42 36.85 8.81 10.62
N ARG A 43 38.03 9.38 10.30
CA ARG A 43 38.65 10.45 11.08
C ARG A 43 37.82 11.73 11.04
N TYR A 44 37.29 12.10 9.88
CA TYR A 44 36.46 13.29 9.75
C TYR A 44 35.24 13.21 10.69
N ILE A 45 34.52 12.10 10.67
CA ILE A 45 33.37 11.87 11.57
C ILE A 45 33.80 11.89 13.03
N LEU A 46 34.89 11.19 13.38
CA LEU A 46 35.39 11.14 14.77
C LEU A 46 35.68 12.53 15.34
N PHE A 47 36.27 13.42 14.54
CA PHE A 47 36.69 14.74 15.00
C PHE A 47 35.64 15.84 14.82
N ASN A 48 34.72 15.72 13.85
CA ASN A 48 33.75 16.76 13.52
C ASN A 48 32.29 16.38 13.85
N GLY A 49 31.99 15.11 14.10
CA GLY A 49 30.65 14.60 14.43
C GLY A 49 30.28 14.67 15.92
N GLY A 50 30.90 15.55 16.71
CA GLY A 50 30.51 15.74 18.12
C GLY A 50 30.67 14.52 19.04
N GLY A 51 31.48 13.53 18.66
CA GLY A 51 31.75 12.32 19.46
C GLY A 51 31.08 11.01 18.97
N GLY A 52 30.41 11.03 17.81
CA GLY A 52 29.92 9.81 17.15
C GLY A 52 31.02 8.98 16.48
N VAL A 53 30.71 7.72 16.14
CA VAL A 53 31.60 6.82 15.40
C VAL A 53 30.93 6.29 14.14
N ALA A 54 31.69 6.25 13.04
CA ALA A 54 31.21 5.78 11.73
C ALA A 54 30.96 4.26 11.66
N GLY A 55 31.41 3.50 12.68
CA GLY A 55 31.38 2.04 12.71
C GLY A 55 32.45 1.40 11.81
N PRO A 56 32.60 0.06 11.89
CA PRO A 56 33.57 -0.69 11.11
C PRO A 56 33.12 -0.90 9.66
N THR A 57 34.08 -1.12 8.76
CA THR A 57 33.82 -1.53 7.36
C THR A 57 34.83 -2.56 6.90
N THR A 58 34.49 -3.32 5.87
CA THR A 58 35.43 -4.17 5.12
C THR A 58 35.33 -3.88 3.64
N VAL A 59 36.47 -3.61 3.00
CA VAL A 59 36.52 -3.36 1.56
C VAL A 59 37.19 -4.51 0.84
N GLN A 60 36.48 -5.04 -0.15
CA GLN A 60 36.90 -6.14 -0.99
C GLN A 60 37.33 -5.58 -2.33
N TRP A 61 38.61 -5.74 -2.64
CA TRP A 61 39.20 -5.25 -3.87
C TRP A 61 40.24 -6.23 -4.41
N LYS A 62 40.30 -6.34 -5.75
CA LYS A 62 41.38 -7.02 -6.46
C LYS A 62 41.65 -6.26 -7.76
N LEU A 63 42.91 -6.23 -8.19
CA LEU A 63 43.32 -5.49 -9.38
C LEU A 63 42.57 -5.89 -10.67
N SER A 64 42.23 -7.18 -10.79
CA SER A 64 41.51 -7.73 -11.94
C SER A 64 39.98 -7.62 -11.84
N SER A 65 39.45 -6.93 -10.82
CA SER A 65 38.00 -6.79 -10.66
C SER A 65 37.44 -5.91 -11.78
N THR A 66 36.50 -6.47 -12.54
CA THR A 66 35.66 -5.75 -13.50
C THR A 66 34.23 -5.64 -13.00
N ASP A 67 33.97 -6.12 -11.78
CA ASP A 67 32.69 -5.95 -11.12
C ASP A 67 32.50 -4.48 -10.77
N GLY A 68 31.27 -3.99 -10.87
CA GLY A 68 30.95 -2.61 -10.50
C GLY A 68 31.33 -2.34 -9.06
N THR A 69 31.52 -1.06 -8.72
CA THR A 69 31.66 -0.66 -7.32
C THR A 69 30.29 -0.49 -6.70
N TYR A 70 30.10 -1.10 -5.52
CA TYR A 70 28.83 -1.05 -4.78
C TYR A 70 29.03 -1.41 -3.31
N TYR A 71 28.18 -0.86 -2.45
CA TYR A 71 27.99 -1.28 -1.09
C TYR A 71 26.99 -2.44 -1.00
N ASN A 72 27.31 -3.45 -0.20
CA ASN A 72 26.41 -4.53 0.16
C ASN A 72 25.97 -4.39 1.64
N PRO A 73 24.66 -4.25 1.92
CA PRO A 73 24.13 -4.20 3.28
C PRO A 73 24.65 -5.35 4.14
N GLY A 74 25.27 -5.03 5.27
CA GLY A 74 26.04 -5.98 6.09
C GLY A 74 27.51 -5.59 6.30
N GLY A 75 27.95 -4.47 5.70
CA GLY A 75 29.23 -3.82 6.02
C GLY A 75 30.36 -4.10 5.03
N ASN A 76 30.03 -4.49 3.81
CA ASN A 76 31.00 -4.82 2.77
C ASN A 76 30.92 -3.84 1.60
N VAL A 77 32.05 -3.19 1.28
CA VAL A 77 32.20 -2.43 0.04
C VAL A 77 32.94 -3.29 -0.97
N HIS A 78 32.38 -3.42 -2.17
CA HIS A 78 32.99 -4.08 -3.32
C HIS A 78 33.51 -3.01 -4.27
N MET A 79 34.76 -3.14 -4.71
CA MET A 79 35.36 -2.16 -5.62
C MET A 79 35.88 -2.76 -6.91
N MET A 80 35.67 -2.04 -8.02
CA MET A 80 36.33 -2.31 -9.28
C MET A 80 37.84 -2.11 -9.16
N GLY A 81 38.61 -2.83 -9.97
CA GLY A 81 40.08 -2.80 -9.96
C GLY A 81 40.66 -1.39 -10.09
N VAL A 82 40.00 -0.51 -10.84
CA VAL A 82 40.48 0.84 -11.18
C VAL A 82 40.06 1.92 -10.19
N ASP A 83 39.01 1.70 -9.40
CA ASP A 83 38.36 2.75 -8.60
C ASP A 83 39.16 3.30 -7.40
N PRO A 84 40.14 2.59 -6.81
CA PRO A 84 41.07 3.19 -5.87
C PRO A 84 41.89 4.36 -6.43
N LEU A 85 41.91 4.54 -7.77
CA LEU A 85 42.56 5.66 -8.43
C LEU A 85 41.61 6.82 -8.73
N SER A 86 40.35 6.75 -8.26
CA SER A 86 39.39 7.82 -8.46
C SER A 86 39.92 9.16 -7.89
N PRO A 87 39.69 10.29 -8.59
CA PRO A 87 40.10 11.60 -8.09
C PRO A 87 39.61 11.82 -6.66
N LEU A 88 40.51 12.29 -5.78
CA LEU A 88 40.22 12.53 -4.36
C LEU A 88 39.66 11.32 -3.58
N GLY A 89 39.72 10.10 -4.14
CA GLY A 89 39.19 8.90 -3.52
C GLY A 89 37.65 8.86 -3.43
N VAL A 90 36.94 9.62 -4.26
CA VAL A 90 35.48 9.80 -4.15
C VAL A 90 34.71 8.49 -4.14
N VAL A 91 35.11 7.50 -4.94
CA VAL A 91 34.37 6.24 -5.06
C VAL A 91 34.44 5.44 -3.76
N ALA A 92 35.62 5.28 -3.18
CA ALA A 92 35.78 4.55 -1.92
C ALA A 92 35.06 5.25 -0.75
N LYS A 93 35.05 6.58 -0.75
CA LYS A 93 34.39 7.40 0.28
C LYS A 93 32.88 7.33 0.17
N HIS A 94 32.33 7.43 -1.04
CA HIS A 94 30.91 7.33 -1.33
C HIS A 94 30.35 5.99 -0.84
N GLU A 95 30.96 4.87 -1.23
CA GLU A 95 30.51 3.55 -0.79
C GLU A 95 30.70 3.30 0.71
N TYR A 96 31.76 3.86 1.29
CA TYR A 96 31.89 3.82 2.74
C TYR A 96 30.80 4.66 3.42
N GLY A 97 30.34 5.75 2.81
CA GLY A 97 29.18 6.51 3.25
C GLY A 97 27.94 5.63 3.43
N HIS A 98 27.62 4.76 2.46
CA HIS A 98 26.50 3.81 2.59
C HIS A 98 26.68 2.89 3.80
N ASN A 99 27.92 2.44 4.05
CA ASN A 99 28.21 1.68 5.26
C ASN A 99 28.07 2.51 6.55
N VAL A 100 28.49 3.78 6.55
CA VAL A 100 28.30 4.67 7.70
C VAL A 100 26.82 4.79 8.02
N MET A 101 25.97 5.07 7.01
CA MET A 101 24.52 5.14 7.15
C MET A 101 23.96 3.84 7.76
N TYR A 102 24.33 2.68 7.21
CA TYR A 102 23.91 1.38 7.74
C TYR A 102 24.32 1.16 9.21
N ASN A 103 25.54 1.57 9.57
CA ASN A 103 26.07 1.41 10.92
C ASN A 103 25.33 2.30 11.92
N ILE A 104 25.15 3.59 11.58
CA ILE A 104 24.50 4.55 12.49
C ILE A 104 22.99 4.30 12.59
N TYR A 105 22.37 3.71 11.56
CA TYR A 105 20.95 3.30 11.61
C TYR A 105 20.71 1.96 12.31
N GLY A 106 21.76 1.34 12.87
CA GLY A 106 21.63 0.13 13.68
C GLY A 106 21.43 -1.14 12.86
N ASN A 107 22.16 -1.29 11.75
CA ASN A 107 22.06 -2.37 10.77
C ASN A 107 20.83 -2.28 9.85
N TYR A 108 20.43 -1.06 9.52
CA TYR A 108 19.30 -0.78 8.65
C TYR A 108 19.74 0.09 7.47
N MET A 109 19.30 -0.28 6.27
CA MET A 109 19.48 0.54 5.06
C MET A 109 18.11 1.06 4.62
N PRO A 110 17.95 2.37 4.37
CA PRO A 110 16.70 2.92 3.86
C PRO A 110 16.22 2.27 2.56
N PRO A 111 14.90 2.17 2.32
CA PRO A 111 14.36 1.65 1.07
C PRO A 111 14.59 2.65 -0.07
N ASN A 112 15.27 2.23 -1.14
CA ASN A 112 15.59 3.04 -2.31
C ASN A 112 15.04 2.40 -3.62
N PRO A 113 13.71 2.38 -3.82
CA PRO A 113 13.11 1.73 -4.99
C PRO A 113 13.59 2.38 -6.30
N ASN A 114 13.83 1.55 -7.32
CA ASN A 114 14.26 1.96 -8.67
C ASN A 114 15.59 2.74 -8.71
N CYS A 115 16.47 2.56 -7.72
CA CYS A 115 17.75 3.26 -7.62
C CYS A 115 18.91 2.58 -8.37
N ASN A 116 18.64 1.71 -9.34
CA ASN A 116 19.68 1.09 -10.17
C ASN A 116 19.18 0.81 -11.59
N PRO A 117 19.77 1.44 -12.64
CA PRO A 117 20.83 2.45 -12.56
C PRO A 117 20.32 3.79 -12.03
N HIS A 118 21.21 4.59 -11.45
CA HIS A 118 20.90 5.93 -10.95
C HIS A 118 21.88 6.99 -11.45
N THR A 119 21.52 8.27 -11.34
CA THR A 119 22.30 9.40 -11.82
C THR A 119 22.05 10.62 -10.96
N ILE A 120 23.10 11.44 -10.73
CA ILE A 120 23.07 12.63 -9.87
C ILE A 120 21.96 13.63 -10.22
N GLN A 121 21.45 13.65 -11.46
CA GLN A 121 20.45 14.63 -11.95
C GLN A 121 18.99 14.14 -11.97
N ALA A 122 18.72 12.83 -11.90
CA ALA A 122 17.40 12.27 -12.21
C ALA A 122 16.58 11.96 -10.94
N ALA A 123 15.28 12.24 -10.98
CA ALA A 123 14.33 11.90 -9.93
C ALA A 123 13.82 10.46 -10.09
N LEU A 124 14.44 9.50 -9.39
CA LEU A 124 14.05 8.08 -9.45
C LEU A 124 13.11 7.66 -8.32
N SER A 125 13.48 7.97 -7.08
CA SER A 125 12.64 7.87 -5.90
C SER A 125 13.19 8.74 -4.78
N ALA A 126 12.34 9.13 -3.83
CA ALA A 126 12.77 9.91 -2.66
C ALA A 126 13.85 9.18 -1.83
N GLY A 127 13.72 7.85 -1.71
CA GLY A 127 14.70 7.03 -0.99
C GLY A 127 16.06 6.99 -1.69
N CYS A 128 16.07 6.89 -3.03
CA CYS A 128 17.31 6.96 -3.82
C CYS A 128 18.01 8.31 -3.66
N GLY A 129 17.25 9.41 -3.77
CA GLY A 129 17.78 10.76 -3.58
C GLY A 129 18.43 10.95 -2.21
N TRP A 130 17.83 10.38 -1.15
CA TRP A 130 18.39 10.44 0.20
C TRP A 130 19.63 9.56 0.36
N THR A 131 19.55 8.27 -0.01
CA THR A 131 20.66 7.33 0.23
C THR A 131 21.92 7.73 -0.52
N GLU A 132 21.82 8.08 -1.80
CA GLU A 132 22.98 8.45 -2.62
C GLU A 132 23.37 9.93 -2.40
N GLY A 133 22.41 10.82 -2.17
CA GLY A 133 22.69 12.23 -1.93
C GLY A 133 23.44 12.48 -0.62
N TRP A 134 23.10 11.74 0.44
CA TRP A 134 23.79 11.86 1.74
C TRP A 134 25.24 11.36 1.67
N THR A 135 25.52 10.28 0.94
CA THR A 135 26.88 9.75 0.78
C THR A 135 27.75 10.66 -0.09
N GLU A 136 27.14 11.30 -1.09
CA GLU A 136 27.83 12.31 -1.90
C GLU A 136 28.14 13.57 -1.10
N PHE A 137 27.21 14.04 -0.28
CA PHE A 137 27.45 15.12 0.68
C PHE A 137 28.59 14.76 1.65
N LEU A 138 28.58 13.56 2.25
CA LEU A 138 29.64 13.12 3.16
C LEU A 138 31.02 13.13 2.48
N THR A 139 31.07 12.67 1.22
CA THR A 139 32.29 12.70 0.41
C THR A 139 32.76 14.14 0.18
N SER A 140 31.83 15.05 -0.11
CA SER A 140 32.09 16.47 -0.31
C SER A 140 32.68 17.14 0.93
N VAL A 141 32.11 16.93 2.11
CA VAL A 141 32.62 17.51 3.37
C VAL A 141 33.98 16.94 3.79
N VAL A 142 34.22 15.65 3.55
CA VAL A 142 35.52 15.02 3.83
C VAL A 142 36.61 15.57 2.90
N ASN A 143 36.26 15.85 1.65
CA ASN A 143 37.17 16.44 0.67
C ASN A 143 37.25 17.98 0.75
N ASN A 144 36.36 18.60 1.53
CA ASN A 144 36.16 20.05 1.56
C ASN A 144 36.01 20.62 0.14
N SER A 145 35.12 20.02 -0.65
CA SER A 145 34.86 20.40 -2.04
C SER A 145 33.43 20.01 -2.45
N PRO A 146 32.67 20.90 -3.10
CA PRO A 146 31.32 20.62 -3.62
C PRO A 146 31.32 19.83 -4.93
N THR A 147 32.50 19.41 -5.41
CA THR A 147 32.65 18.89 -6.76
C THR A 147 32.43 17.39 -6.81
N PHE A 148 31.38 16.98 -7.52
CA PHE A 148 31.15 15.60 -7.96
C PHE A 148 32.13 15.22 -9.07
N TYR A 149 32.64 13.99 -9.05
CA TYR A 149 33.52 13.45 -10.10
C TYR A 149 32.97 12.16 -10.70
N TRP A 150 32.83 12.11 -12.02
CA TRP A 150 32.50 10.88 -12.73
C TRP A 150 33.74 9.97 -12.88
N PRO A 151 33.53 8.65 -13.07
CA PRO A 151 34.60 7.72 -13.42
C PRO A 151 35.36 8.10 -14.71
N SER A 152 34.74 8.88 -15.60
CA SER A 152 35.35 9.41 -16.81
C SER A 152 36.39 10.51 -16.55
N GLY A 153 36.47 11.02 -15.31
CA GLY A 153 37.27 12.19 -14.93
C GLY A 153 36.59 13.53 -15.21
N ALA A 154 35.37 13.52 -15.75
CA ALA A 154 34.54 14.73 -15.78
C ALA A 154 34.15 15.12 -14.35
N SER A 155 33.88 16.40 -14.13
CA SER A 155 33.46 16.91 -12.83
C SER A 155 32.32 17.91 -12.94
N LEU A 156 31.56 18.05 -11.86
CA LEU A 156 30.41 18.95 -11.74
C LEU A 156 30.44 19.57 -10.36
N ASP A 157 30.28 20.87 -10.32
CA ASP A 157 30.03 21.58 -9.07
C ASP A 157 28.58 21.39 -8.64
N LEU A 158 28.33 20.88 -7.44
CA LEU A 158 26.98 20.61 -6.93
C LEU A 158 26.24 21.89 -6.48
N GLU A 159 26.94 23.01 -6.31
CA GLU A 159 26.34 24.31 -5.96
C GLU A 159 25.75 25.03 -7.19
N TYR A 160 26.21 24.70 -8.39
CA TYR A 160 25.78 25.36 -9.63
C TYR A 160 24.35 25.01 -10.10
N PRO A 161 23.89 23.74 -10.04
CA PRO A 161 22.55 23.38 -10.45
C PRO A 161 21.49 24.04 -9.56
N THR A 162 20.61 24.83 -10.15
CA THR A 162 19.47 25.48 -9.47
C THR A 162 18.22 25.34 -10.33
N TRP A 163 17.22 26.20 -10.11
CA TRP A 163 15.97 26.24 -10.85
C TRP A 163 16.20 26.44 -12.34
N GLY A 164 15.68 25.52 -13.15
CA GLY A 164 15.74 25.61 -14.61
C GLY A 164 17.06 25.19 -15.23
N THR A 165 18.00 24.62 -14.46
CA THR A 165 19.21 24.01 -15.02
C THR A 165 18.84 22.88 -16.00
N PRO A 166 19.26 22.95 -17.28
CA PRO A 166 18.89 21.94 -18.27
C PRO A 166 19.37 20.53 -17.90
N GLY A 167 18.49 19.55 -18.01
CA GLY A 167 18.79 18.14 -17.75
C GLY A 167 18.79 17.74 -16.27
N TRP A 168 18.25 18.60 -15.40
CA TRP A 168 18.06 18.33 -13.98
C TRP A 168 16.59 18.31 -13.62
N ASP A 169 16.18 17.26 -12.91
CA ASP A 169 14.90 17.26 -12.22
C ASP A 169 14.98 18.17 -10.97
N ASN A 170 13.82 18.64 -10.52
CA ASN A 170 13.70 19.46 -9.32
C ASN A 170 13.17 18.63 -8.15
N GLY A 171 13.32 19.14 -6.92
CA GLY A 171 12.84 18.50 -5.71
C GLY A 171 13.89 17.66 -5.01
N ASP A 172 13.46 16.84 -4.06
CA ASP A 172 14.29 16.06 -3.15
C ASP A 172 14.54 14.60 -3.60
N TRP A 173 14.18 14.27 -4.85
CA TRP A 173 14.39 12.95 -5.44
C TRP A 173 15.72 12.80 -6.18
N PRO A 174 16.28 13.84 -6.84
CA PRO A 174 17.60 13.72 -7.43
C PRO A 174 18.69 13.85 -6.37
N GLU A 175 19.62 12.91 -6.41
CA GLU A 175 20.73 12.74 -5.47
C GLU A 175 21.57 14.02 -5.34
N GLY A 176 21.85 14.68 -6.47
CA GLY A 176 22.61 15.92 -6.50
C GLY A 176 21.89 17.11 -5.86
N ARG A 177 20.55 17.14 -5.87
CA ARG A 177 19.79 18.19 -5.17
C ARG A 177 19.89 18.01 -3.66
N VAL A 178 19.83 16.76 -3.18
CA VAL A 178 20.02 16.44 -1.77
C VAL A 178 21.46 16.73 -1.33
N ALA A 179 22.46 16.30 -2.12
CA ALA A 179 23.86 16.52 -1.80
C ALA A 179 24.22 18.02 -1.75
N GLY A 180 23.79 18.80 -2.74
CA GLY A 180 23.97 20.25 -2.78
C GLY A 180 23.26 20.94 -1.62
N ALA A 181 22.02 20.57 -1.30
CA ALA A 181 21.29 21.17 -0.18
C ALA A 181 21.97 20.96 1.18
N LEU A 182 22.53 19.76 1.41
CA LEU A 182 23.28 19.48 2.64
C LEU A 182 24.63 20.20 2.66
N TRP A 183 25.26 20.37 1.49
CA TRP A 183 26.49 21.14 1.34
C TRP A 183 26.26 22.61 1.68
N ASP A 184 25.25 23.26 1.10
CA ASP A 184 24.90 24.67 1.38
C ASP A 184 24.57 24.90 2.87
N ILE A 185 23.90 23.94 3.53
CA ILE A 185 23.70 24.02 5.00
C ILE A 185 25.04 24.02 5.75
N TYR A 186 26.01 23.23 5.29
CA TYR A 186 27.29 23.01 5.97
C TYR A 186 28.28 24.15 5.75
N ASP A 187 28.44 24.57 4.50
CA ASP A 187 29.51 25.44 4.06
C ASP A 187 29.14 26.91 4.34
N SER A 188 30.00 27.86 3.96
CA SER A 188 29.82 29.28 4.31
C SER A 188 29.91 30.20 3.10
N ASN A 189 29.99 29.63 1.90
CA ASN A 189 30.13 30.35 0.65
C ASN A 189 28.73 30.70 0.11
N ASN A 190 28.28 31.92 0.39
CA ASN A 190 26.99 32.39 -0.12
C ASN A 190 26.98 32.50 -1.65
N ASP A 191 26.16 31.65 -2.27
CA ASP A 191 25.93 31.61 -3.73
C ASP A 191 24.47 31.91 -4.13
N GLY A 192 23.81 32.85 -3.45
CA GLY A 192 22.54 33.43 -3.88
C GLY A 192 21.45 33.42 -2.80
N ASP A 193 20.47 32.52 -2.95
CA ASP A 193 19.44 32.30 -1.92
C ASP A 193 20.01 31.57 -0.69
N ASP A 194 21.11 30.83 -0.87
CA ASP A 194 21.95 30.30 0.21
C ASP A 194 22.60 31.46 0.99
N THR A 195 22.07 31.70 2.18
CA THR A 195 22.53 32.79 3.07
C THR A 195 22.81 32.29 4.48
N TYR A 196 22.60 31.00 4.71
CA TYR A 196 22.79 30.34 5.99
C TYR A 196 24.08 29.51 5.95
N SER A 197 24.61 29.26 7.13
CA SER A 197 25.73 28.35 7.30
C SER A 197 25.64 27.83 8.72
N ASP A 198 25.49 26.52 8.86
CA ASP A 198 25.69 25.87 10.15
C ASP A 198 27.17 25.97 10.56
N GLY A 199 28.06 26.00 9.56
CA GLY A 199 29.51 26.16 9.72
C GLY A 199 30.17 25.00 10.47
N THR A 200 29.42 23.92 10.69
CA THR A 200 29.83 22.74 11.45
C THR A 200 29.14 21.50 10.91
N PHE A 201 29.81 20.36 11.03
CA PHE A 201 29.21 19.06 10.73
C PHE A 201 28.36 18.52 11.89
N VAL A 202 28.42 19.14 13.07
CA VAL A 202 27.84 18.60 14.30
C VAL A 202 26.32 18.46 14.23
N ASN A 203 25.58 19.45 13.72
CA ASN A 203 24.11 19.36 13.70
C ASN A 203 23.61 18.42 12.60
N LEU A 204 24.27 18.43 11.43
CA LEU A 204 24.01 17.48 10.34
C LEU A 204 24.24 16.03 10.81
N TRP A 205 25.34 15.82 11.55
CA TRP A 205 25.63 14.53 12.17
C TRP A 205 24.64 14.18 13.28
N ASP A 206 24.22 15.13 14.11
CA ASP A 206 23.27 14.93 15.19
C ASP A 206 21.90 14.41 14.68
N VAL A 207 21.41 14.93 13.55
CA VAL A 207 20.21 14.39 12.89
C VAL A 207 20.49 12.99 12.36
N SER A 208 21.53 12.86 11.51
CA SER A 208 21.87 11.61 10.84
C SER A 208 22.12 10.46 11.82
N TYR A 209 22.72 10.71 12.98
CA TYR A 209 23.04 9.68 13.96
C TYR A 209 21.83 9.23 14.79
N ASN A 210 20.82 10.08 14.97
CA ASN A 210 19.76 9.85 15.96
C ASN A 210 18.36 9.60 15.37
N ALA A 211 18.18 9.68 14.04
CA ALA A 211 16.85 9.80 13.46
C ALA A 211 16.44 8.74 12.43
N ASN A 212 17.39 7.94 11.91
CA ASN A 212 17.14 6.83 10.96
C ASN A 212 16.24 7.22 9.77
N ASP A 213 16.58 8.32 9.09
CA ASP A 213 15.80 8.92 8.01
C ASP A 213 15.74 8.02 6.76
N ASN A 214 14.55 7.87 6.17
CA ASN A 214 14.39 7.11 4.93
C ASN A 214 14.45 7.98 3.67
N VAL A 215 14.09 9.26 3.82
CA VAL A 215 14.03 10.25 2.73
C VAL A 215 14.49 11.62 3.24
N MET A 216 14.84 12.54 2.34
CA MET A 216 15.25 13.91 2.71
C MET A 216 14.19 14.66 3.52
N ALA A 217 12.90 14.38 3.28
CA ALA A 217 11.80 14.97 4.05
C ALA A 217 11.80 14.54 5.53
N ASP A 218 12.20 13.29 5.83
CA ASP A 218 12.37 12.80 7.20
C ASP A 218 13.52 13.55 7.89
N PHE A 219 14.66 13.64 7.19
CA PHE A 219 15.82 14.39 7.68
C PHE A 219 15.46 15.84 7.98
N TRP A 220 14.76 16.50 7.07
CA TRP A 220 14.32 17.88 7.26
C TRP A 220 13.36 18.03 8.44
N TYR A 221 12.42 17.08 8.62
CA TYR A 221 11.57 17.05 9.81
C TYR A 221 12.42 16.95 11.09
N HIS A 222 13.38 16.04 11.14
CA HIS A 222 14.24 15.84 12.31
C HIS A 222 15.19 17.01 12.56
N TRP A 223 15.69 17.67 11.52
CA TRP A 223 16.41 18.93 11.62
C TRP A 223 15.58 19.99 12.35
N LEU A 224 14.31 20.15 11.98
CA LEU A 224 13.40 21.10 12.61
C LEU A 224 13.10 20.75 14.07
N VAL A 225 12.68 19.51 14.37
CA VAL A 225 12.26 19.14 15.73
C VAL A 225 13.43 19.06 16.72
N ARG A 226 14.66 18.90 16.24
CA ARG A 226 15.88 18.97 17.06
C ARG A 226 16.38 20.41 17.27
N GLY A 227 15.71 21.39 16.67
CA GLY A 227 15.96 22.81 16.91
C GLY A 227 17.13 23.38 16.11
N HIS A 228 17.52 22.75 15.00
CA HIS A 228 18.64 23.20 14.16
C HIS A 228 18.25 24.30 13.17
N SER A 229 16.96 24.67 13.09
CA SER A 229 16.47 25.78 12.28
C SER A 229 15.96 26.93 13.16
N THR A 230 16.90 27.65 13.80
CA THR A 230 16.58 28.73 14.75
C THR A 230 16.38 30.11 14.10
N VAL A 231 16.68 30.22 12.81
CA VAL A 231 16.63 31.47 12.04
C VAL A 231 15.55 31.42 10.96
N SER A 232 14.73 32.48 10.89
CA SER A 232 13.71 32.62 9.86
C SER A 232 14.40 32.74 8.49
N TRP A 233 14.04 31.85 7.56
CA TRP A 233 14.66 31.74 6.23
C TRP A 233 16.15 31.30 6.25
N GLY A 234 16.61 30.55 7.26
CA GLY A 234 17.98 30.00 7.25
C GLY A 234 18.12 28.74 6.38
N PRO A 235 18.34 27.53 6.94
CA PRO A 235 18.59 26.30 6.19
C PRO A 235 17.58 25.98 5.07
N ILE A 236 16.35 26.49 5.21
CA ILE A 236 15.28 26.30 4.23
C ILE A 236 15.53 27.03 2.91
N MET A 237 16.37 28.07 2.90
CA MET A 237 16.74 28.78 1.69
C MET A 237 17.78 27.99 0.89
N ASP A 238 18.73 27.37 1.58
CA ASP A 238 19.77 26.47 1.07
C ASP A 238 19.14 25.27 0.34
N LEU A 239 18.11 24.66 0.96
CA LEU A 239 17.29 23.63 0.32
C LEU A 239 16.61 24.14 -0.96
N TYR A 240 16.02 25.33 -0.90
CA TYR A 240 15.29 25.88 -2.04
C TYR A 240 16.22 26.30 -3.19
N GLN A 241 17.43 26.80 -2.90
CA GLN A 241 18.46 27.06 -3.92
C GLN A 241 18.73 25.80 -4.73
N ASN A 242 18.78 24.66 -4.05
CA ASN A 242 18.90 23.31 -4.61
C ASN A 242 17.57 22.73 -5.14
N THR A 243 16.56 23.56 -5.38
CA THR A 243 15.23 23.20 -5.90
C THR A 243 14.39 22.30 -5.01
N ILE A 244 14.78 22.11 -3.74
CA ILE A 244 14.00 21.43 -2.71
C ILE A 244 13.09 22.47 -2.05
N ASN A 245 11.86 22.57 -2.53
CA ASN A 245 10.93 23.58 -2.04
C ASN A 245 10.07 23.06 -0.88
N TYR A 246 10.58 23.18 0.34
CA TYR A 246 9.79 22.98 1.57
C TYR A 246 9.23 24.28 2.15
N ARG A 247 9.36 25.41 1.42
CA ARG A 247 8.86 26.73 1.84
C ARG A 247 7.32 26.83 1.73
N GLY A 248 6.69 26.02 0.87
CA GLY A 248 5.25 26.01 0.65
C GLY A 248 4.66 24.62 0.83
N GLY A 249 4.60 24.13 2.06
CA GLY A 249 3.96 22.85 2.39
C GLY A 249 4.40 21.64 1.56
N PRO A 250 3.76 20.48 1.76
CA PRO A 250 3.84 19.37 0.81
C PRO A 250 3.15 19.73 -0.52
N LEU A 251 3.52 19.08 -1.63
CA LEU A 251 2.98 19.42 -2.97
C LEU A 251 1.46 19.33 -3.07
N ASN A 252 0.85 18.45 -2.29
CA ASN A 252 -0.59 18.23 -2.22
C ASN A 252 -1.26 18.98 -1.06
N ASP A 253 -0.62 20.03 -0.55
CA ASP A 253 -1.18 20.96 0.44
C ASP A 253 -2.49 21.63 -0.04
N ASP A 254 -2.49 22.11 -1.28
CA ASP A 254 -3.65 22.74 -1.87
C ASP A 254 -4.58 21.73 -2.55
N PHE A 255 -5.90 21.96 -2.44
CA PHE A 255 -6.92 21.14 -3.12
C PHE A 255 -6.68 20.98 -4.62
N ASN A 256 -6.24 22.04 -5.30
CA ASN A 256 -5.98 22.02 -6.75
C ASN A 256 -4.78 21.14 -7.13
N ASN A 257 -3.90 20.86 -6.17
CA ASN A 257 -2.71 20.04 -6.33
C ASN A 257 -2.88 18.67 -5.67
N ALA A 258 -4.11 18.27 -5.34
CA ALA A 258 -4.41 17.00 -4.69
C ALA A 258 -3.76 15.82 -5.43
N GLN A 259 -3.05 14.97 -4.69
CA GLN A 259 -2.31 13.85 -5.26
C GLN A 259 -3.28 12.78 -5.78
N SER A 260 -3.12 12.37 -7.04
CA SER A 260 -3.93 11.28 -7.60
C SER A 260 -3.49 9.92 -7.07
N ILE A 261 -4.43 9.18 -6.50
CA ILE A 261 -4.28 7.75 -6.17
C ILE A 261 -4.64 6.96 -7.44
N GLY A 262 -3.63 6.35 -8.06
CA GLY A 262 -3.82 5.60 -9.32
C GLY A 262 -4.43 4.21 -9.14
N SER A 263 -4.11 3.55 -8.04
CA SER A 263 -4.59 2.20 -7.69
C SER A 263 -4.50 1.98 -6.18
N VAL A 264 -5.23 0.99 -5.68
CA VAL A 264 -5.12 0.50 -4.30
C VAL A 264 -4.51 -0.92 -4.28
N PRO A 265 -3.76 -1.31 -3.23
CA PRO A 265 -3.48 -0.53 -2.03
C PRO A 265 -2.53 0.65 -2.31
N PHE A 266 -2.78 1.76 -1.61
CA PHE A 266 -1.98 2.99 -1.71
C PHE A 266 -1.39 3.33 -0.35
N TYR A 267 -0.13 3.79 -0.37
CA TYR A 267 0.65 4.08 0.82
C TYR A 267 1.37 5.41 0.66
N VAL A 268 1.31 6.21 1.70
CA VAL A 268 2.19 7.35 1.96
C VAL A 268 2.84 7.09 3.30
N THR A 269 4.15 7.24 3.36
CA THR A 269 4.93 7.07 4.59
C THR A 269 5.75 8.34 4.80
N GLY A 270 5.65 8.94 5.99
CA GLY A 270 6.52 10.04 6.40
C GLY A 270 6.28 11.37 5.69
N LEU A 271 5.06 11.65 5.18
CA LEU A 271 4.81 12.94 4.53
C LEU A 271 4.84 14.07 5.58
N ASN A 272 5.78 14.99 5.47
CA ASN A 272 5.89 16.14 6.38
C ASN A 272 4.81 17.20 6.09
N THR A 273 3.86 17.35 7.01
CA THR A 273 2.74 18.30 6.92
C THR A 273 2.97 19.57 7.76
N ILE A 274 4.13 19.76 8.39
CA ILE A 274 4.39 20.92 9.28
C ILE A 274 4.18 22.25 8.57
N ASN A 275 4.53 22.33 7.27
CA ASN A 275 4.37 23.53 6.47
C ASN A 275 3.10 23.52 5.60
N ALA A 276 2.27 22.47 5.68
CA ALA A 276 0.97 22.47 5.01
C ALA A 276 0.14 23.64 5.53
N THR A 277 -0.61 24.27 4.66
CA THR A 277 -1.58 25.29 4.97
C THR A 277 -2.98 24.67 5.05
N THR A 278 -3.96 25.47 5.43
CA THR A 278 -5.38 25.10 5.34
C THR A 278 -6.06 26.27 4.70
N GLN A 279 -6.69 26.02 3.55
CA GLN A 279 -7.28 27.07 2.76
C GLN A 279 -8.57 27.54 3.46
N GLY A 280 -8.84 28.84 3.45
CA GLY A 280 -10.04 29.39 4.11
C GLY A 280 -11.36 28.86 3.52
N ASN A 281 -11.30 28.27 2.34
CA ASN A 281 -12.39 27.63 1.62
C ASN A 281 -12.37 26.10 1.69
N ASP A 282 -11.48 25.49 2.48
CA ASP A 282 -11.58 24.07 2.80
C ASP A 282 -12.94 23.75 3.46
N PRO A 283 -13.52 22.58 3.18
CA PRO A 283 -14.81 22.22 3.73
C PRO A 283 -14.71 21.99 5.25
N PRO A 284 -15.66 22.48 6.06
CA PRO A 284 -15.66 22.18 7.47
C PRO A 284 -15.98 20.71 7.72
N THR A 285 -15.15 20.01 8.49
CA THR A 285 -15.41 18.62 8.91
C THR A 285 -16.30 18.56 10.16
N THR A 286 -17.08 17.49 10.31
CA THR A 286 -18.13 17.38 11.35
C THR A 286 -17.75 16.49 12.54
N CYS A 287 -16.66 15.73 12.46
CA CYS A 287 -16.28 14.73 13.46
C CYS A 287 -15.10 15.12 14.36
N ALA A 288 -14.51 16.30 14.15
CA ALA A 288 -13.35 16.77 14.91
C ALA A 288 -13.65 18.10 15.63
N SER A 289 -12.61 18.90 15.94
CA SER A 289 -12.74 20.12 16.73
C SER A 289 -13.76 21.11 16.14
N THR A 290 -14.77 21.47 16.93
CA THR A 290 -15.78 22.48 16.55
C THR A 290 -15.24 23.91 16.64
N ALA A 291 -14.16 24.14 17.40
CA ALA A 291 -13.49 25.44 17.49
C ALA A 291 -12.65 25.75 16.24
N TYR A 292 -12.19 24.69 15.56
CA TYR A 292 -11.41 24.77 14.32
C TYR A 292 -12.08 23.92 13.26
N PRO A 293 -13.21 24.34 12.67
CA PRO A 293 -14.03 23.46 11.83
C PRO A 293 -13.34 22.94 10.56
N ARG A 294 -12.25 23.59 10.11
CA ARG A 294 -11.41 23.16 8.97
C ARG A 294 -10.12 22.49 9.38
N GLN A 295 -9.92 22.32 10.70
CA GLN A 295 -8.68 21.81 11.28
C GLN A 295 -7.45 22.61 10.79
N SER A 296 -6.27 21.99 10.77
CA SER A 296 -5.04 22.61 10.28
C SER A 296 -4.20 21.64 9.44
N ARG A 297 -3.24 22.17 8.67
CA ARG A 297 -2.21 21.37 7.96
C ARG A 297 -2.82 20.33 7.01
N SER A 298 -3.80 20.76 6.22
CA SER A 298 -4.54 19.87 5.32
C SER A 298 -3.68 19.43 4.15
N VAL A 299 -3.78 18.17 3.76
CA VAL A 299 -3.28 17.66 2.49
C VAL A 299 -4.35 16.86 1.78
N TRP A 300 -4.33 16.92 0.46
CA TRP A 300 -5.41 16.44 -0.39
C TRP A 300 -4.97 15.31 -1.31
N TYR A 301 -5.87 14.35 -1.50
CA TYR A 301 -5.74 13.25 -2.44
C TYR A 301 -7.01 13.11 -3.27
N THR A 302 -6.89 12.55 -4.46
CA THR A 302 -8.02 12.26 -5.34
C THR A 302 -8.02 10.80 -5.74
N TYR A 303 -9.19 10.17 -5.73
CA TYR A 303 -9.33 8.78 -6.13
C TYR A 303 -10.63 8.57 -6.90
N THR A 304 -10.58 7.82 -8.00
CA THR A 304 -11.76 7.40 -8.75
C THR A 304 -11.74 5.88 -8.80
N PRO A 305 -12.50 5.17 -7.94
CA PRO A 305 -12.53 3.71 -7.95
C PRO A 305 -13.06 3.21 -9.30
N PRO A 306 -12.49 2.13 -9.85
CA PRO A 306 -13.00 1.55 -11.10
C PRO A 306 -14.34 0.84 -10.92
N ILE A 307 -14.60 0.29 -9.72
CA ILE A 307 -15.77 -0.51 -9.36
C ILE A 307 -16.22 -0.07 -7.97
N THR A 308 -17.54 -0.06 -7.70
CA THR A 308 -18.06 0.26 -6.36
C THR A 308 -17.53 -0.74 -5.33
N GLY A 309 -17.05 -0.25 -4.18
CA GLY A 309 -16.50 -1.10 -3.13
C GLY A 309 -16.36 -0.39 -1.79
N ASN A 310 -16.08 -1.15 -0.74
CA ASN A 310 -15.82 -0.62 0.60
C ASN A 310 -14.31 -0.46 0.81
N TYR A 311 -13.87 0.72 1.22
CA TYR A 311 -12.46 1.05 1.38
C TYR A 311 -12.17 1.41 2.83
N ASN A 312 -11.05 0.92 3.37
CA ASN A 312 -10.46 1.48 4.57
C ASN A 312 -9.45 2.54 4.16
N ILE A 313 -9.62 3.74 4.72
CA ILE A 313 -8.66 4.83 4.60
C ILE A 313 -8.23 5.16 6.01
N ASN A 314 -6.93 5.13 6.30
CA ASN A 314 -6.43 5.37 7.64
C ASN A 314 -5.13 6.15 7.62
N THR A 315 -4.81 6.76 8.76
CA THR A 315 -3.58 7.51 8.97
C THR A 315 -2.69 6.87 10.05
N ILE A 316 -2.85 5.55 10.23
CA ILE A 316 -2.19 4.79 11.29
C ILE A 316 -0.67 4.85 11.11
N GLY A 317 0.03 5.13 12.20
CA GLY A 317 1.48 5.29 12.23
C GLY A 317 1.96 6.73 12.02
N SER A 318 1.05 7.68 11.79
CA SER A 318 1.37 9.11 11.85
C SER A 318 1.85 9.49 13.25
N ASN A 319 2.70 10.53 13.34
CA ASN A 319 3.31 10.95 14.61
C ASN A 319 2.62 12.15 15.28
N HIS A 320 1.44 12.52 14.80
CA HIS A 320 0.63 13.61 15.28
C HIS A 320 -0.84 13.21 15.25
N ASP A 321 -1.67 13.99 15.94
CA ASP A 321 -3.11 13.84 16.00
C ASP A 321 -3.74 14.20 14.65
N THR A 322 -4.40 13.25 14.00
CA THR A 322 -4.90 13.39 12.62
C THR A 322 -6.41 13.42 12.55
N VAL A 323 -6.94 14.13 11.55
CA VAL A 323 -8.35 14.08 11.15
C VAL A 323 -8.42 13.68 9.69
N LEU A 324 -9.28 12.72 9.36
CA LEU A 324 -9.47 12.22 8.01
C LEU A 324 -10.90 12.50 7.53
N SER A 325 -11.06 13.11 6.35
CA SER A 325 -12.38 13.37 5.75
C SER A 325 -12.42 12.93 4.30
N VAL A 326 -13.55 12.39 3.86
CA VAL A 326 -13.79 11.95 2.48
C VAL A 326 -14.95 12.73 1.90
N TRP A 327 -14.77 13.23 0.69
CA TRP A 327 -15.69 14.11 0.00
C TRP A 327 -15.95 13.64 -1.44
N THR A 328 -17.09 14.03 -2.00
CA THR A 328 -17.39 13.92 -3.43
C THR A 328 -17.97 15.24 -3.96
N GLY A 329 -18.10 15.37 -5.27
CA GLY A 329 -18.60 16.59 -5.92
C GLY A 329 -17.49 17.56 -6.36
N ALA A 330 -17.90 18.74 -6.80
CA ALA A 330 -17.00 19.77 -7.29
C ALA A 330 -16.53 20.70 -6.17
N TRP A 331 -15.41 21.38 -6.39
CA TRP A 331 -14.90 22.38 -5.44
C TRP A 331 -15.93 23.46 -5.12
N GLY A 332 -16.04 23.83 -3.85
CA GLY A 332 -17.06 24.76 -3.34
C GLY A 332 -18.47 24.15 -3.20
N ALA A 333 -18.67 22.89 -3.60
CA ALA A 333 -19.91 22.14 -3.46
C ALA A 333 -19.63 20.67 -3.07
N LEU A 334 -18.62 20.46 -2.24
CA LEU A 334 -18.24 19.13 -1.76
C LEU A 334 -19.32 18.57 -0.81
N ALA A 335 -19.66 17.31 -0.99
CA ALA A 335 -20.55 16.55 -0.12
C ALA A 335 -19.74 15.55 0.70
N SER A 336 -19.87 15.60 2.03
CA SER A 336 -19.18 14.66 2.92
C SER A 336 -19.68 13.24 2.69
N GLN A 337 -18.75 12.28 2.70
CA GLN A 337 -19.01 10.84 2.61
C GLN A 337 -18.69 10.13 3.92
N GLY A 338 -18.01 10.82 4.83
CA GLY A 338 -17.56 10.31 6.12
C GLY A 338 -16.32 11.06 6.56
N CYS A 339 -16.07 11.01 7.86
CA CYS A 339 -14.85 11.50 8.44
C CYS A 339 -14.58 10.76 9.77
N ASP A 340 -13.32 10.79 10.22
CA ASP A 340 -12.89 10.21 11.48
C ASP A 340 -11.75 11.05 12.09
N ASP A 341 -11.58 10.95 13.40
CA ASP A 341 -10.57 11.64 14.21
C ASP A 341 -9.64 10.61 14.87
N ASP A 342 -10.19 9.72 15.70
CA ASP A 342 -9.40 8.90 16.65
C ASP A 342 -9.53 7.37 16.49
N ALA A 343 -10.22 6.85 15.47
CA ALA A 343 -10.53 5.41 15.40
C ALA A 343 -9.34 4.51 15.03
N GLY A 344 -8.22 5.08 14.57
CA GLY A 344 -6.97 4.38 14.25
C GLY A 344 -6.07 4.12 15.46
N GLY A 345 -6.34 4.74 16.61
CA GLY A 345 -5.51 4.66 17.81
C GLY A 345 -4.29 5.59 17.77
N ASN A 346 -3.68 5.86 18.92
CA ASN A 346 -2.63 6.88 19.08
C ASN A 346 -3.00 8.25 18.47
N TYR A 347 -4.28 8.63 18.57
CA TYR A 347 -4.85 9.84 17.97
C TYR A 347 -4.77 9.90 16.44
N THR A 348 -4.72 8.74 15.79
CA THR A 348 -4.80 8.67 14.32
C THR A 348 -6.19 8.24 13.88
N SER A 349 -6.60 8.68 12.69
CA SER A 349 -7.92 8.37 12.14
C SER A 349 -7.95 7.09 11.28
N SER A 350 -9.10 6.41 11.25
CA SER A 350 -9.41 5.27 10.39
C SER A 350 -10.89 5.26 10.01
N LEU A 351 -11.19 5.31 8.71
CA LEU A 351 -12.53 5.40 8.16
C LEU A 351 -12.79 4.26 7.17
N ASN A 352 -13.89 3.52 7.38
CA ASN A 352 -14.44 2.62 6.38
C ASN A 352 -15.55 3.35 5.61
N VAL A 353 -15.44 3.40 4.29
CA VAL A 353 -16.37 4.14 3.43
C VAL A 353 -16.63 3.40 2.12
N THR A 354 -17.90 3.37 1.70
CA THR A 354 -18.28 2.85 0.37
C THR A 354 -18.07 3.93 -0.68
N LEU A 355 -17.23 3.63 -1.68
CA LEU A 355 -16.94 4.52 -2.79
C LEU A 355 -17.52 3.92 -4.08
N ASN A 356 -18.30 4.71 -4.81
CA ASN A 356 -18.98 4.28 -6.03
C ASN A 356 -18.05 4.34 -7.25
N GLY A 357 -18.05 3.27 -8.06
CA GLY A 357 -17.26 3.17 -9.29
C GLY A 357 -17.49 4.35 -10.24
N GLY A 358 -16.41 4.87 -10.82
CA GLY A 358 -16.42 6.00 -11.75
C GLY A 358 -16.71 7.37 -11.12
N THR A 359 -17.01 7.43 -9.81
CA THR A 359 -17.20 8.69 -9.09
C THR A 359 -15.87 9.16 -8.50
N THR A 360 -15.47 10.40 -8.76
CA THR A 360 -14.25 10.94 -8.16
C THR A 360 -14.49 11.40 -6.73
N TYR A 361 -13.62 10.94 -5.83
CA TYR A 361 -13.58 11.32 -4.42
C TYR A 361 -12.35 12.17 -4.13
N ARG A 362 -12.46 12.96 -3.07
CA ARG A 362 -11.40 13.79 -2.50
C ARG A 362 -11.20 13.33 -1.07
N ILE A 363 -9.96 13.00 -0.72
CA ILE A 363 -9.57 12.58 0.62
C ILE A 363 -8.71 13.69 1.20
N GLU A 364 -9.06 14.13 2.40
CA GLU A 364 -8.40 15.21 3.11
C GLU A 364 -7.87 14.65 4.42
N ALA A 365 -6.55 14.74 4.63
CA ALA A 365 -5.90 14.41 5.89
C ALA A 365 -5.38 15.71 6.51
N MET A 366 -5.68 15.93 7.78
CA MET A 366 -5.39 17.16 8.51
C MET A 366 -4.77 16.83 9.86
N ALA A 367 -4.18 17.83 10.51
CA ALA A 367 -3.88 17.80 11.93
C ALA A 367 -5.09 18.27 12.74
N TYR A 368 -5.37 17.65 13.89
CA TYR A 368 -6.49 18.04 14.74
C TYR A 368 -6.40 19.48 15.25
N GLY A 369 -7.51 20.22 15.13
CA GLY A 369 -7.67 21.54 15.69
C GLY A 369 -6.75 22.60 15.07
N ALA A 370 -5.84 23.13 15.89
CA ALA A 370 -4.75 24.02 15.47
C ALA A 370 -3.38 23.32 15.59
N GLY A 371 -3.37 21.99 15.46
CA GLY A 371 -2.18 21.16 15.54
C GLY A 371 -1.11 21.60 14.54
N ALA A 372 0.15 21.44 14.93
CA ALA A 372 1.28 21.87 14.11
C ALA A 372 1.51 20.99 12.87
N GLY A 373 0.84 19.83 12.76
CA GLY A 373 1.16 18.78 11.79
C GLY A 373 2.34 17.93 12.25
N GLY A 374 2.85 17.13 11.34
CA GLY A 374 3.97 16.21 11.57
C GLY A 374 4.16 15.28 10.38
N LEU A 375 4.75 14.12 10.62
CA LEU A 375 4.84 13.05 9.64
C LEU A 375 3.49 12.33 9.55
N LEU A 376 2.88 12.40 8.37
CA LEU A 376 1.65 11.73 8.01
C LEU A 376 1.97 10.42 7.29
N ASN A 377 1.43 9.33 7.82
CA ASN A 377 1.24 8.10 7.07
C ASN A 377 -0.21 8.05 6.59
N LEU A 378 -0.46 7.67 5.34
CA LEU A 378 -1.81 7.47 4.82
C LEU A 378 -1.85 6.12 4.10
N THR A 379 -2.84 5.31 4.45
CA THR A 379 -3.11 4.03 3.80
C THR A 379 -4.50 4.03 3.22
N MET A 380 -4.66 3.53 2.01
CA MET A 380 -5.97 3.25 1.42
C MET A 380 -6.00 1.84 0.84
N THR A 381 -6.93 1.02 1.32
CA THR A 381 -7.08 -0.38 0.91
C THR A 381 -8.54 -0.69 0.58
N LEU A 382 -8.75 -1.50 -0.46
CA LEU A 382 -10.07 -2.10 -0.71
C LEU A 382 -10.27 -3.22 0.32
N LEU A 383 -11.42 -3.25 0.98
CA LEU A 383 -11.77 -4.32 1.92
C LEU A 383 -12.45 -5.48 1.18
N PRO A 384 -12.32 -6.72 1.68
CA PRO A 384 -13.17 -7.83 1.25
C PRO A 384 -14.66 -7.47 1.43
N PRO A 385 -15.56 -8.04 0.61
CA PRO A 385 -16.99 -7.87 0.79
C PRO A 385 -17.46 -8.44 2.16
N PRO A 386 -18.56 -7.94 2.75
CA PRO A 386 -18.96 -8.34 4.11
C PRO A 386 -19.27 -9.84 4.29
N ASN A 387 -19.69 -10.49 3.21
CA ASN A 387 -20.06 -11.91 3.12
C ASN A 387 -18.92 -12.81 2.60
N ASP A 388 -17.68 -12.38 2.78
CA ASP A 388 -16.47 -13.13 2.39
C ASP A 388 -16.23 -14.44 3.17
N ASP A 389 -17.04 -14.73 4.19
CA ASP A 389 -16.96 -15.98 4.95
C ASP A 389 -18.36 -16.51 5.23
N PHE A 390 -18.48 -17.84 5.29
CA PHE A 390 -19.71 -18.56 5.59
C PHE A 390 -20.49 -18.00 6.78
N ASN A 391 -19.81 -17.60 7.86
CA ASN A 391 -20.46 -17.10 9.07
C ASN A 391 -21.08 -15.70 8.88
N ASN A 392 -20.67 -14.97 7.85
CA ASN A 392 -21.16 -13.64 7.52
C ASN A 392 -22.08 -13.64 6.28
N ALA A 393 -22.61 -14.82 5.91
CA ALA A 393 -23.47 -14.96 4.75
C ALA A 393 -24.64 -13.97 4.76
N LEU A 394 -24.81 -13.20 3.69
CA LEU A 394 -25.88 -12.21 3.60
C LEU A 394 -27.25 -12.88 3.46
N PRO A 395 -28.28 -12.50 4.24
CA PRO A 395 -29.61 -13.05 4.10
C PRO A 395 -30.27 -12.63 2.77
N ALA A 396 -30.52 -13.60 1.87
CA ALA A 396 -31.23 -13.41 0.61
C ALA A 396 -32.76 -13.40 0.85
N ALA A 397 -33.25 -12.43 1.61
CA ALA A 397 -34.63 -12.39 2.09
C ALA A 397 -35.66 -12.05 1.00
N GLY A 398 -36.89 -12.56 1.15
CA GLY A 398 -38.03 -12.29 0.27
C GLY A 398 -38.18 -13.29 -0.88
N THR A 399 -39.15 -13.04 -1.76
CA THR A 399 -39.39 -13.87 -2.96
C THR A 399 -38.44 -13.54 -4.11
N SER A 400 -37.75 -12.40 -4.03
CA SER A 400 -36.71 -11.98 -4.97
C SER A 400 -35.67 -11.15 -4.22
N TYR A 401 -34.40 -11.41 -4.49
CA TYR A 401 -33.28 -10.70 -3.90
C TYR A 401 -32.24 -10.38 -4.98
N SER A 402 -31.57 -9.24 -4.85
CA SER A 402 -30.46 -8.87 -5.73
C SER A 402 -29.40 -8.12 -4.94
N ASN A 403 -28.14 -8.40 -5.24
CA ASN A 403 -26.99 -7.78 -4.62
C ASN A 403 -25.91 -7.50 -5.68
N TYR A 404 -25.24 -6.36 -5.50
CA TYR A 404 -24.07 -5.97 -6.27
C TYR A 404 -22.86 -5.92 -5.32
N GLU A 405 -21.79 -6.62 -5.66
CA GLU A 405 -20.59 -6.71 -4.83
C GLU A 405 -19.30 -6.66 -5.66
N ASN A 406 -18.20 -6.24 -5.03
CA ASN A 406 -16.87 -6.30 -5.60
C ASN A 406 -16.07 -7.39 -4.88
N THR A 407 -15.76 -8.47 -5.59
CA THR A 407 -15.09 -9.67 -5.06
C THR A 407 -13.57 -9.61 -5.19
N THR A 408 -12.99 -8.49 -5.64
CA THR A 408 -11.54 -8.34 -5.89
C THR A 408 -10.67 -8.80 -4.70
N ASN A 409 -11.07 -8.43 -3.49
CA ASN A 409 -10.36 -8.81 -2.26
C ASN A 409 -11.11 -9.86 -1.43
N ALA A 410 -12.12 -10.51 -2.00
CA ALA A 410 -12.73 -11.68 -1.37
C ALA A 410 -11.66 -12.78 -1.21
N THR A 411 -11.68 -13.49 -0.10
CA THR A 411 -10.83 -14.63 0.21
C THR A 411 -11.55 -15.94 -0.11
N THR A 412 -10.87 -17.06 0.12
CA THR A 412 -11.49 -18.39 0.07
C THR A 412 -11.03 -19.11 1.31
N ALA A 413 -11.97 -19.48 2.16
CA ALA A 413 -11.64 -20.16 3.40
C ALA A 413 -11.17 -21.58 3.08
N GLY A 414 -10.20 -22.10 3.85
CA GLY A 414 -9.67 -23.44 3.61
C GLY A 414 -10.71 -24.56 3.78
N ASP A 415 -11.83 -24.26 4.43
CA ASP A 415 -12.96 -25.17 4.63
C ASP A 415 -14.17 -24.88 3.74
N ASP A 416 -14.03 -23.99 2.75
CA ASP A 416 -15.03 -23.84 1.69
C ASP A 416 -15.17 -25.17 0.91
N PRO A 417 -16.39 -25.56 0.53
CA PRO A 417 -16.62 -26.87 -0.06
C PRO A 417 -16.07 -26.95 -1.50
N SER A 418 -15.67 -28.15 -1.91
CA SER A 418 -15.28 -28.40 -3.29
C SER A 418 -16.50 -28.59 -4.18
N PHE A 419 -16.52 -27.98 -5.36
CA PHE A 419 -17.63 -28.11 -6.29
C PHE A 419 -17.54 -29.39 -7.13
N ALA A 420 -18.68 -29.90 -7.60
CA ALA A 420 -18.73 -31.10 -8.43
C ALA A 420 -18.90 -30.81 -9.94
N CYS A 421 -19.42 -29.64 -10.30
CA CYS A 421 -19.83 -29.24 -11.67
C CYS A 421 -18.75 -28.51 -12.50
N GLY A 422 -17.50 -28.99 -12.48
CA GLY A 422 -16.37 -28.28 -13.11
C GLY A 422 -14.98 -28.79 -12.69
N GLN A 423 -13.92 -28.35 -13.38
CA GLN A 423 -12.51 -28.65 -13.04
C GLN A 423 -11.79 -27.39 -12.57
N TYR A 424 -11.71 -27.21 -11.25
CA TYR A 424 -11.30 -25.95 -10.62
C TYR A 424 -9.81 -25.87 -10.29
N PHE A 425 -9.32 -24.65 -10.05
CA PHE A 425 -8.11 -24.45 -9.26
C PHE A 425 -8.36 -25.01 -7.85
N ASN A 426 -7.48 -25.87 -7.33
CA ASN A 426 -7.52 -26.56 -6.03
C ASN A 426 -8.78 -27.40 -5.67
N GLY A 427 -9.84 -27.37 -6.49
CA GLY A 427 -11.11 -28.05 -6.26
C GLY A 427 -12.21 -27.18 -5.63
N GLN A 428 -11.89 -25.99 -5.10
CA GLN A 428 -12.80 -25.09 -4.38
C GLN A 428 -13.04 -23.76 -5.11
N GLY A 429 -12.20 -23.37 -6.07
CA GLY A 429 -12.30 -22.05 -6.73
C GLY A 429 -11.57 -20.94 -5.94
N ALA A 430 -11.94 -19.67 -6.17
CA ALA A 430 -11.35 -18.51 -5.49
C ALA A 430 -12.38 -17.38 -5.26
N HIS A 431 -12.11 -16.46 -4.32
CA HIS A 431 -12.92 -15.25 -4.08
C HIS A 431 -14.40 -15.57 -3.75
N SER A 432 -14.63 -16.43 -2.75
CA SER A 432 -15.96 -16.92 -2.39
C SER A 432 -16.73 -15.90 -1.57
N VAL A 433 -18.01 -15.72 -1.90
CA VAL A 433 -18.95 -14.95 -1.09
C VAL A 433 -20.22 -15.77 -0.84
N TRP A 434 -20.81 -15.54 0.33
CA TRP A 434 -21.87 -16.39 0.85
C TRP A 434 -23.19 -15.66 1.03
N TYR A 435 -24.29 -16.32 0.70
CA TYR A 435 -25.65 -15.88 0.98
C TYR A 435 -26.40 -16.98 1.74
N SER A 436 -27.41 -16.60 2.53
CA SER A 436 -28.23 -17.55 3.29
C SER A 436 -29.72 -17.35 3.00
N LEU A 437 -30.47 -18.44 2.97
CA LEU A 437 -31.89 -18.43 2.67
C LEU A 437 -32.59 -19.55 3.44
N THR A 438 -33.64 -19.18 4.20
CA THR A 438 -34.54 -20.15 4.85
C THR A 438 -35.96 -19.84 4.38
N PRO A 439 -36.53 -20.60 3.44
CA PRO A 439 -37.86 -20.30 2.94
C PRO A 439 -38.93 -20.78 3.92
N ASP A 440 -40.01 -20.01 4.03
CA ASP A 440 -41.16 -20.37 4.87
C ASP A 440 -42.02 -21.51 4.29
N TYR A 441 -41.94 -21.74 2.98
CA TYR A 441 -42.69 -22.77 2.26
C TYR A 441 -41.78 -23.46 1.25
N ASN A 442 -42.13 -24.69 0.87
CA ASN A 442 -41.43 -25.41 -0.20
C ASN A 442 -41.59 -24.66 -1.52
N ARG A 443 -40.49 -24.39 -2.22
CA ARG A 443 -40.45 -23.57 -3.44
C ARG A 443 -39.24 -23.94 -4.29
N MET A 444 -39.32 -23.68 -5.59
CA MET A 444 -38.13 -23.69 -6.45
C MET A 444 -37.33 -22.39 -6.25
N LEU A 445 -36.02 -22.51 -6.05
CA LEU A 445 -35.08 -21.40 -6.11
C LEU A 445 -34.49 -21.33 -7.51
N THR A 446 -34.37 -20.13 -8.06
CA THR A 446 -33.43 -19.81 -9.14
C THR A 446 -32.42 -18.80 -8.58
N ALA A 447 -31.14 -19.16 -8.58
CA ALA A 447 -30.04 -18.25 -8.22
C ALA A 447 -29.15 -18.03 -9.45
N SER A 448 -28.72 -16.80 -9.67
CA SER A 448 -28.09 -16.35 -10.92
C SER A 448 -27.00 -15.33 -10.64
N THR A 449 -25.90 -15.42 -11.38
CA THR A 449 -24.80 -14.44 -11.42
C THR A 449 -24.68 -13.78 -12.79
N LEU A 450 -25.67 -13.96 -13.66
CA LEU A 450 -25.68 -13.37 -15.00
C LEU A 450 -25.39 -11.88 -14.94
N THR A 451 -24.63 -11.37 -15.92
CA THR A 451 -24.12 -9.98 -16.01
C THR A 451 -22.95 -9.63 -15.09
N SER A 452 -22.44 -10.55 -14.29
CA SER A 452 -21.16 -10.36 -13.57
C SER A 452 -19.99 -10.17 -14.54
N SER A 453 -18.94 -9.47 -14.10
CA SER A 453 -17.81 -9.10 -14.98
C SER A 453 -16.74 -10.17 -15.12
N PHE A 454 -16.90 -11.33 -14.49
CA PHE A 454 -15.90 -12.40 -14.42
C PHE A 454 -16.56 -13.78 -14.48
N ASP A 455 -15.74 -14.80 -14.69
CA ASP A 455 -16.15 -16.21 -14.75
C ASP A 455 -16.58 -16.73 -13.37
N THR A 456 -17.87 -16.96 -13.17
CA THR A 456 -18.42 -17.31 -11.84
C THR A 456 -18.72 -18.80 -11.73
N VAL A 457 -18.79 -19.29 -10.50
CA VAL A 457 -19.40 -20.59 -10.16
C VAL A 457 -20.43 -20.34 -9.06
N LEU A 458 -21.59 -20.99 -9.16
CA LEU A 458 -22.66 -20.96 -8.16
C LEU A 458 -22.90 -22.34 -7.55
N GLY A 459 -23.06 -22.39 -6.23
CA GLY A 459 -23.37 -23.60 -5.48
C GLY A 459 -24.45 -23.35 -4.44
N VAL A 460 -25.39 -24.29 -4.31
CA VAL A 460 -26.43 -24.27 -3.27
C VAL A 460 -26.19 -25.44 -2.34
N TRP A 461 -26.03 -25.14 -1.06
CA TRP A 461 -25.64 -26.08 -0.03
C TRP A 461 -26.68 -26.09 1.11
N THR A 462 -26.74 -27.18 1.86
CA THR A 462 -27.44 -27.22 3.16
C THR A 462 -26.59 -27.95 4.20
N GLY A 463 -26.84 -27.69 5.48
CA GLY A 463 -26.06 -28.23 6.60
C GLY A 463 -25.13 -27.19 7.25
N PRO A 464 -24.39 -27.58 8.29
CA PRO A 464 -23.47 -26.68 9.00
C PRO A 464 -22.13 -26.50 8.26
N ARG A 465 -21.38 -25.44 8.61
CA ARG A 465 -19.98 -25.22 8.17
C ARG A 465 -19.15 -26.49 8.37
N GLY A 466 -18.36 -26.87 7.36
CA GLY A 466 -17.54 -28.10 7.35
C GLY A 466 -18.32 -29.42 7.16
N GLY A 467 -19.64 -29.37 7.04
CA GLY A 467 -20.52 -30.52 6.80
C GLY A 467 -21.60 -30.25 5.75
N LEU A 468 -21.32 -29.36 4.81
CA LEU A 468 -22.26 -28.95 3.77
C LEU A 468 -22.55 -30.08 2.77
N THR A 469 -23.82 -30.18 2.37
CA THR A 469 -24.29 -31.11 1.34
C THR A 469 -24.76 -30.33 0.12
N LEU A 470 -24.16 -30.61 -1.03
CA LEU A 470 -24.49 -29.97 -2.30
C LEU A 470 -25.92 -30.32 -2.74
N GLN A 471 -26.70 -29.30 -3.10
CA GLN A 471 -28.05 -29.44 -3.63
C GLN A 471 -28.05 -29.20 -5.14
N ALA A 472 -27.39 -28.13 -5.59
CA ALA A 472 -27.20 -27.83 -7.01
C ALA A 472 -25.93 -26.99 -7.19
N CYS A 473 -25.31 -27.09 -8.37
CA CYS A 473 -24.28 -26.14 -8.76
C CYS A 473 -24.21 -25.97 -10.28
N ASN A 474 -23.61 -24.86 -10.70
CA ASN A 474 -23.39 -24.52 -12.11
C ASN A 474 -22.16 -23.60 -12.24
N ASP A 475 -21.37 -23.82 -13.29
CA ASP A 475 -20.25 -22.96 -13.70
C ASP A 475 -20.71 -22.00 -14.80
N ASP A 476 -21.15 -22.53 -15.94
CA ASP A 476 -21.60 -21.73 -17.08
C ASP A 476 -23.10 -21.88 -17.38
N ALA A 477 -23.76 -20.76 -17.65
CA ALA A 477 -25.16 -20.68 -18.07
C ALA A 477 -25.36 -19.75 -19.29
N ASN A 478 -26.40 -20.04 -20.08
CA ASN A 478 -26.87 -19.18 -21.19
C ASN A 478 -25.78 -18.75 -22.19
N THR A 479 -24.80 -19.63 -22.48
CA THR A 479 -23.64 -19.34 -23.36
C THR A 479 -22.73 -18.21 -22.87
N THR A 480 -22.78 -17.93 -21.57
CA THR A 480 -21.92 -16.96 -20.87
C THR A 480 -20.96 -17.69 -19.92
N LEU A 481 -20.03 -16.95 -19.30
CA LEU A 481 -19.16 -17.43 -18.22
C LEU A 481 -19.79 -17.18 -16.84
N GLN A 482 -21.07 -16.83 -16.79
CA GLN A 482 -21.78 -16.64 -15.54
C GLN A 482 -22.72 -17.80 -15.31
N SER A 483 -23.06 -18.04 -14.04
CA SER A 483 -23.75 -19.24 -13.60
C SER A 483 -25.22 -18.98 -13.30
N GLU A 484 -26.03 -20.03 -13.43
CA GLU A 484 -27.42 -20.05 -12.98
C GLU A 484 -27.79 -21.46 -12.52
N VAL A 485 -28.40 -21.55 -11.34
CA VAL A 485 -28.83 -22.82 -10.72
C VAL A 485 -30.30 -22.76 -10.39
N THR A 486 -30.97 -23.89 -10.52
CA THR A 486 -32.36 -24.06 -10.07
C THR A 486 -32.46 -25.33 -9.22
N THR A 487 -33.06 -25.23 -8.03
CA THR A 487 -33.20 -26.37 -7.12
C THR A 487 -34.42 -26.24 -6.20
N ALA A 488 -34.94 -27.36 -5.74
CA ALA A 488 -36.06 -27.42 -4.80
C ALA A 488 -35.61 -27.07 -3.38
N LEU A 489 -36.25 -26.08 -2.79
CA LEU A 489 -36.08 -25.73 -1.38
C LEU A 489 -37.23 -26.26 -0.54
N HIS A 490 -36.89 -26.77 0.63
CA HIS A 490 -37.85 -27.21 1.64
C HIS A 490 -37.99 -26.17 2.75
N ALA A 491 -39.22 -26.00 3.21
CA ALA A 491 -39.59 -25.04 4.22
C ALA A 491 -38.83 -25.26 5.53
N GLY A 492 -38.39 -24.17 6.15
CA GLY A 492 -37.64 -24.18 7.41
C GLY A 492 -36.22 -24.76 7.31
N THR A 493 -35.79 -25.22 6.14
CA THR A 493 -34.40 -25.66 5.92
C THR A 493 -33.56 -24.47 5.49
N THR A 494 -32.42 -24.26 6.14
CA THR A 494 -31.47 -23.22 5.74
C THR A 494 -30.60 -23.73 4.59
N TYR A 495 -30.55 -22.92 3.54
CA TYR A 495 -29.69 -23.09 2.39
C TYR A 495 -28.63 -21.99 2.38
N HIS A 496 -27.42 -22.36 1.98
CA HIS A 496 -26.29 -21.47 1.81
C HIS A 496 -25.95 -21.44 0.33
N ILE A 497 -25.90 -20.24 -0.25
CA ILE A 497 -25.60 -20.04 -1.67
C ILE A 497 -24.22 -19.42 -1.73
N GLU A 498 -23.31 -20.11 -2.38
CA GLU A 498 -21.92 -19.70 -2.57
C GLU A 498 -21.75 -19.22 -4.01
N ALA A 499 -21.22 -18.01 -4.17
CA ALA A 499 -20.80 -17.47 -5.45
C ALA A 499 -19.30 -17.22 -5.40
N LEU A 500 -18.57 -17.72 -6.38
CA LEU A 500 -17.12 -17.61 -6.41
C LEU A 500 -16.59 -17.46 -7.82
N SER A 501 -15.29 -17.21 -7.94
CA SER A 501 -14.58 -17.18 -9.21
C SER A 501 -14.04 -18.55 -9.61
N TYR A 502 -14.19 -18.90 -10.89
CA TYR A 502 -13.68 -20.15 -11.45
C TYR A 502 -12.17 -20.38 -11.20
N ASN A 503 -11.37 -19.30 -11.15
CA ASN A 503 -9.93 -19.37 -10.86
C ASN A 503 -9.42 -18.14 -10.09
N SER A 504 -8.19 -18.20 -9.59
CA SER A 504 -7.58 -17.14 -8.77
C SER A 504 -7.18 -15.86 -9.52
N GLY A 505 -7.28 -15.82 -10.85
CA GLY A 505 -6.94 -14.65 -11.67
C GLY A 505 -8.16 -13.81 -12.07
N ASN A 506 -9.37 -14.33 -11.85
CA ASN A 506 -10.63 -13.70 -12.23
C ASN A 506 -11.34 -13.19 -10.98
N TYR A 507 -11.79 -11.94 -11.00
CA TYR A 507 -12.55 -11.30 -9.93
C TYR A 507 -13.18 -10.01 -10.46
N GLY A 508 -14.06 -9.38 -9.69
CA GLY A 508 -14.59 -8.06 -10.03
C GLY A 508 -16.01 -7.84 -9.55
N ALA A 509 -16.83 -7.25 -10.41
CA ALA A 509 -18.22 -6.95 -10.10
C ALA A 509 -19.08 -8.23 -10.18
N LEU A 510 -19.60 -8.66 -9.04
CA LEU A 510 -20.59 -9.72 -8.90
C LEU A 510 -21.99 -9.10 -8.91
N ASN A 511 -22.85 -9.58 -9.81
CA ASN A 511 -24.28 -9.30 -9.85
C ASN A 511 -25.04 -10.56 -9.42
N PHE A 512 -25.32 -10.71 -8.13
CA PHE A 512 -26.02 -11.87 -7.61
C PHE A 512 -27.54 -11.61 -7.52
N ALA A 513 -28.33 -12.58 -7.96
CA ALA A 513 -29.79 -12.52 -7.84
C ALA A 513 -30.38 -13.87 -7.46
N THR A 514 -31.46 -13.84 -6.68
CA THR A 514 -32.31 -15.01 -6.43
C THR A 514 -33.77 -14.69 -6.70
N SER A 515 -34.52 -15.68 -7.15
CA SER A 515 -35.97 -15.65 -7.19
C SER A 515 -36.56 -16.97 -6.71
N LEU A 516 -37.66 -16.87 -5.97
CA LEU A 516 -38.43 -18.02 -5.52
C LEU A 516 -39.67 -18.16 -6.38
N GLY A 517 -39.87 -19.37 -6.89
CA GLY A 517 -41.08 -19.76 -7.60
C GLY A 517 -42.32 -19.75 -6.70
N PRO A 518 -43.49 -20.09 -7.28
CA PRO A 518 -44.73 -20.26 -6.51
C PRO A 518 -44.57 -21.22 -5.34
N ILE A 519 -45.42 -21.06 -4.32
CA ILE A 519 -45.49 -22.00 -3.20
C ILE A 519 -45.89 -23.39 -3.72
N CYS A 520 -45.16 -24.41 -3.28
CA CYS A 520 -45.41 -25.80 -3.63
C CYS A 520 -45.82 -26.61 -2.40
N PRO A 521 -47.07 -27.07 -2.29
CA PRO A 521 -47.55 -27.84 -1.14
C PRO A 521 -47.24 -29.35 -1.26
N ASP A 522 -45.99 -29.70 -1.57
CA ASP A 522 -45.49 -31.09 -1.69
C ASP A 522 -44.52 -31.38 -0.53
N PHE A 523 -44.96 -32.14 0.48
CA PHE A 523 -44.23 -32.39 1.72
C PHE A 523 -43.83 -33.85 1.92
N ALA A 524 -44.51 -34.77 1.25
CA ALA A 524 -44.40 -36.19 1.49
C ALA A 524 -44.27 -36.99 0.18
N ALA A 525 -43.60 -38.14 0.28
CA ALA A 525 -43.56 -39.07 -0.86
C ALA A 525 -44.93 -39.74 -1.09
N PRO A 526 -45.28 -40.08 -2.35
CA PRO A 526 -44.50 -39.88 -3.58
C PRO A 526 -44.53 -38.42 -4.05
N ALA A 527 -43.50 -37.99 -4.80
CA ALA A 527 -43.40 -36.62 -5.29
C ALA A 527 -44.63 -36.16 -6.11
N GLY A 528 -45.05 -34.92 -5.88
CA GLY A 528 -46.23 -34.29 -6.45
C GLY A 528 -47.35 -34.10 -5.45
N VAL A 529 -48.07 -32.98 -5.57
CA VAL A 529 -49.13 -32.58 -4.62
C VAL A 529 -50.27 -33.59 -4.65
N GLY A 530 -50.42 -34.31 -3.53
CA GLY A 530 -51.33 -35.44 -3.41
C GLY A 530 -52.23 -35.39 -2.18
N ILE A 531 -52.91 -36.52 -1.95
CA ILE A 531 -53.80 -36.67 -0.79
C ILE A 531 -53.00 -36.78 0.50
N GLU A 532 -51.76 -37.26 0.42
CA GLU A 532 -50.79 -37.34 1.50
C GLU A 532 -50.51 -35.94 2.07
N ASP A 533 -50.26 -34.94 1.21
CA ASP A 533 -49.95 -33.57 1.61
C ASP A 533 -51.17 -32.84 2.19
N VAL A 534 -52.33 -32.99 1.54
CA VAL A 534 -53.59 -32.42 2.06
C VAL A 534 -53.95 -33.03 3.41
N SER A 535 -53.69 -34.32 3.61
CA SER A 535 -53.92 -34.98 4.90
C SER A 535 -53.02 -34.41 5.99
N LEU A 536 -51.77 -34.03 5.68
CA LEU A 536 -50.88 -33.38 6.63
C LEU A 536 -51.41 -32.02 7.08
N ILE A 537 -51.84 -31.17 6.14
CA ILE A 537 -52.42 -29.87 6.46
C ILE A 537 -53.74 -30.04 7.23
N ALA A 538 -54.60 -30.96 6.80
CA ALA A 538 -55.89 -31.23 7.45
C ALA A 538 -55.73 -31.78 8.88
N ASN A 539 -54.65 -32.51 9.19
CA ASN A 539 -54.36 -32.94 10.56
C ASN A 539 -54.04 -31.78 11.51
N MET A 540 -53.65 -30.62 10.95
CA MET A 540 -53.36 -29.40 11.70
C MET A 540 -54.58 -28.47 11.81
N TRP A 541 -55.74 -28.91 11.34
CA TRP A 541 -56.94 -28.08 11.27
C TRP A 541 -57.36 -27.46 12.61
N GLY A 542 -57.66 -26.16 12.57
CA GLY A 542 -58.09 -25.38 13.72
C GLY A 542 -56.96 -25.08 14.70
N GLN A 543 -55.71 -25.39 14.36
CA GLN A 543 -54.54 -25.03 15.15
C GLN A 543 -54.02 -23.66 14.73
N GLN A 544 -53.55 -22.89 15.72
CA GLN A 544 -52.83 -21.65 15.48
C GLN A 544 -51.38 -22.00 15.11
N GLN A 545 -51.07 -21.92 13.83
CA GLN A 545 -49.75 -22.20 13.26
C GLN A 545 -49.46 -21.24 12.12
N GLY A 546 -48.18 -20.95 11.92
CA GLY A 546 -47.70 -20.25 10.73
C GLY A 546 -47.24 -21.23 9.64
N PRO A 547 -46.39 -20.77 8.72
CA PRO A 547 -45.75 -21.63 7.73
C PRO A 547 -45.08 -22.86 8.39
N PRO A 548 -45.04 -24.01 7.71
CA PRO A 548 -45.29 -24.19 6.28
C PRO A 548 -46.74 -24.53 5.89
N TYR A 549 -47.66 -24.65 6.84
CA TYR A 549 -49.01 -25.15 6.59
C TYR A 549 -50.09 -24.06 6.46
N ASP A 550 -49.81 -22.86 6.97
CA ASP A 550 -50.68 -21.67 6.87
C ASP A 550 -50.38 -20.93 5.56
N TYR A 551 -51.19 -21.13 4.52
CA TYR A 551 -50.94 -20.59 3.18
C TYR A 551 -51.60 -19.24 2.93
N ASN A 552 -52.67 -18.93 3.67
CA ASN A 552 -53.32 -17.62 3.57
C ASN A 552 -52.68 -16.58 4.51
N GLY A 553 -51.78 -17.01 5.41
CA GLY A 553 -51.00 -16.17 6.30
C GLY A 553 -51.83 -15.57 7.45
N ASP A 554 -52.97 -16.16 7.79
CA ASP A 554 -53.86 -15.67 8.84
C ASP A 554 -53.53 -16.22 10.24
N GLY A 555 -52.53 -17.11 10.33
CA GLY A 555 -52.05 -17.74 11.55
C GLY A 555 -52.91 -18.90 12.03
N MET A 556 -53.89 -19.37 11.24
CA MET A 556 -54.82 -20.43 11.60
C MET A 556 -55.04 -21.41 10.45
N ILE A 557 -54.74 -22.68 10.68
CA ILE A 557 -54.99 -23.72 9.66
C ILE A 557 -56.49 -23.95 9.50
N SER A 558 -57.01 -23.67 8.32
CA SER A 558 -58.43 -23.66 8.01
C SER A 558 -58.74 -24.20 6.61
N ILE A 559 -60.01 -24.10 6.20
CA ILE A 559 -60.42 -24.46 4.84
C ILE A 559 -59.71 -23.61 3.80
N PHE A 560 -59.36 -22.37 4.15
CA PHE A 560 -58.78 -21.43 3.21
C PHE A 560 -57.36 -21.83 2.80
N ASP A 561 -56.62 -22.49 3.68
CA ASP A 561 -55.30 -23.07 3.38
C ASP A 561 -55.41 -24.26 2.44
N LEU A 562 -56.34 -25.19 2.73
CA LEU A 562 -56.59 -26.34 1.84
C LEU A 562 -57.05 -25.90 0.45
N LEU A 563 -57.86 -24.82 0.37
CA LEU A 563 -58.29 -24.28 -0.91
C LEU A 563 -57.13 -23.70 -1.74
N GLN A 564 -56.03 -23.28 -1.12
CA GLN A 564 -54.81 -22.86 -1.84
C GLN A 564 -54.02 -24.06 -2.42
N VAL A 565 -54.22 -25.27 -1.91
CA VAL A 565 -53.53 -26.48 -2.39
C VAL A 565 -54.22 -27.07 -3.62
N THR A 566 -55.55 -26.99 -3.68
CA THR A 566 -56.33 -27.60 -4.78
C THR A 566 -55.96 -27.16 -6.21
N PRO A 567 -55.51 -25.92 -6.49
CA PRO A 567 -55.15 -25.50 -7.84
C PRO A 567 -53.91 -26.20 -8.42
N VAL A 568 -53.04 -26.72 -7.56
CA VAL A 568 -51.77 -27.37 -7.93
C VAL A 568 -51.81 -28.89 -7.74
N TRP A 569 -53.02 -29.46 -7.59
CA TRP A 569 -53.21 -30.89 -7.36
C TRP A 569 -52.64 -31.74 -8.51
N GLY A 570 -51.78 -32.70 -8.16
CA GLY A 570 -51.09 -33.57 -9.11
C GLY A 570 -49.90 -32.90 -9.82
N GLU A 571 -49.59 -31.63 -9.53
CA GLU A 571 -48.38 -30.99 -10.01
C GLU A 571 -47.18 -31.46 -9.18
N ASN A 572 -46.06 -31.72 -9.86
CA ASN A 572 -44.78 -31.91 -9.20
C ASN A 572 -44.01 -30.59 -9.22
N CYS A 573 -44.45 -29.66 -8.38
CA CYS A 573 -43.95 -28.28 -8.37
C CYS A 573 -42.54 -28.14 -7.76
N LEU A 574 -41.98 -29.21 -7.16
CA LEU A 574 -40.56 -29.33 -6.81
C LEU A 574 -39.75 -30.15 -7.82
N ALA A 575 -40.34 -30.59 -8.94
CA ALA A 575 -39.59 -31.28 -9.97
C ALA A 575 -38.55 -30.32 -10.57
N GLU A 576 -37.29 -30.67 -10.40
CA GLU A 576 -36.22 -30.01 -11.12
C GLU A 576 -36.44 -30.23 -12.63
N ALA A 577 -36.61 -29.14 -13.37
CA ALA A 577 -36.40 -29.16 -14.80
C ALA A 577 -34.89 -29.31 -15.05
N ASN A 578 -34.39 -30.53 -14.84
CA ASN A 578 -32.99 -30.88 -15.04
C ASN A 578 -32.58 -30.52 -16.47
N SER A 579 -31.90 -29.38 -16.63
CA SER A 579 -30.88 -29.28 -17.65
C SER A 579 -29.57 -29.58 -16.92
N PRO A 580 -29.07 -30.84 -16.97
CA PRO A 580 -27.68 -31.07 -16.60
C PRO A 580 -26.79 -30.09 -17.37
N GLU A 581 -25.67 -29.71 -16.77
CA GLU A 581 -24.60 -28.90 -17.36
C GLU A 581 -24.53 -29.15 -18.87
N LEU A 582 -24.94 -28.16 -19.68
CA LEU A 582 -24.67 -28.25 -21.11
C LEU A 582 -23.15 -28.31 -21.24
N PRO A 583 -22.57 -29.31 -21.94
CA PRO A 583 -21.14 -29.44 -22.04
C PRO A 583 -20.54 -28.13 -22.55
N VAL A 584 -19.67 -27.55 -21.72
CA VAL A 584 -18.96 -26.29 -21.94
C VAL A 584 -18.47 -26.22 -23.39
N ASP A 585 -18.69 -25.09 -24.07
CA ASP A 585 -17.92 -24.80 -25.28
C ASP A 585 -16.48 -24.49 -24.85
N PRO A 586 -15.49 -25.37 -25.11
CA PRO A 586 -14.10 -25.13 -24.69
C PRO A 586 -13.51 -23.87 -25.33
N ALA A 587 -14.17 -23.28 -26.34
CA ALA A 587 -13.79 -22.00 -26.91
C ALA A 587 -14.09 -20.81 -25.97
N LEU A 588 -15.12 -20.87 -25.12
CA LEU A 588 -15.47 -19.80 -24.18
C LEU A 588 -14.38 -19.60 -23.13
N LYS A 589 -13.87 -20.69 -22.54
CA LYS A 589 -12.81 -20.64 -21.51
C LYS A 589 -11.42 -20.29 -22.08
N ARG A 590 -11.18 -20.42 -23.41
CA ARG A 590 -9.90 -20.06 -24.07
C ARG A 590 -9.75 -18.56 -24.34
N ALA A 591 -10.82 -17.78 -24.29
CA ALA A 591 -10.79 -16.36 -24.62
C ALA A 591 -10.37 -15.45 -23.43
N VAL A 592 -10.21 -16.02 -22.22
CA VAL A 592 -10.01 -15.29 -20.96
C VAL A 592 -8.69 -15.65 -20.25
N GLN A 593 -7.90 -16.59 -20.80
CA GLN A 593 -6.48 -16.79 -20.44
C GLN A 593 -5.58 -15.97 -21.36
#